data_AF-A0A8R2M0N1-F1
#
_entry.id   AF-A0A8R2M0N1-F1
#
_cell.length_a   1.000
_cell.length_b   1.000
_cell.length_c   1.000
_cell.angle_alpha   90.00
_cell.angle_beta   90.00
_cell.angle_gamma   90.00
#
_symmetry.space_group_name_H-M   'P 1'
#
loop_
_entity.id
_entity.type
_entity.pdbx_description
1 polymer ?
#
loop_
_entity_poly.entity_id
_entity_poly.type
_entity_poly.pdbx_seq_one_letter_code
_entity_poly.pdbx_strand_id
1 'polypeptide(L)'
;MSEDTYDEGASVADEAASLLKHISVTESNYEQAWDILKQRYGPIEDNDADVAILSHMATKRSTALLATALITVKNSTGHYTVLRALIDQGSQANFISERAAQLLKVKGTPTKGTITGVGSTQTEVNLAVQLEILSRYKCNFKLNVEAYVMPSRLTTYLPSTTIADSTLTWSHLKGLKLADPTFNQPGRVDMLLGVEVYAAILKNEVIRGPPGSPCAQHTSFGWILFGKIHNDIEERKITVMHHHMDFDELLHTLWELDCDNQRKLTQEEELCENIYYENVRRDNEGRYIVKLPFKSDVILSTEGNTRDIALRRLTQLERRLQRDMKLRTEYTKVMQEYIELNHMEEVPEEELGKPSVYLPHHAVVKDTSETTKVRTVFNASSMGSNNVSINDELLVAHNCKKT
;
A
#
# COMPACT_ATOMS: atom_id res chain seq x y z
N MET A 1 24.90 42.07 -11.65
CA MET A 1 23.44 42.19 -11.47
C MET A 1 22.82 41.19 -12.44
N SER A 2 22.74 39.91 -12.08
CA SER A 2 21.77 39.29 -11.17
C SER A 2 20.36 39.30 -11.75
N GLU A 3 19.92 38.12 -12.18
CA GLU A 3 18.67 37.54 -11.71
C GLU A 3 18.70 36.03 -11.96
N ASP A 4 18.93 35.29 -10.87
CA ASP A 4 18.81 33.85 -10.76
C ASP A 4 17.31 33.48 -10.68
N THR A 5 16.85 32.57 -11.52
CA THR A 5 15.59 31.86 -11.31
C THR A 5 15.91 30.46 -10.78
N TYR A 6 15.68 30.28 -9.48
CA TYR A 6 15.63 28.99 -8.81
C TYR A 6 14.30 28.30 -9.13
N ASP A 7 14.36 27.08 -9.66
CA ASP A 7 13.20 26.21 -9.87
C ASP A 7 12.93 25.38 -8.61
N GLU A 8 11.68 25.38 -8.15
CA GLU A 8 11.23 24.83 -6.88
C GLU A 8 11.04 23.30 -6.95
N GLY A 9 11.82 22.58 -6.14
CA GLY A 9 11.33 21.50 -5.25
C GLY A 9 10.72 20.24 -5.88
N ALA A 10 11.55 19.37 -6.45
CA ALA A 10 11.20 17.93 -6.53
C ALA A 10 11.20 17.34 -5.10
N SER A 11 10.09 16.72 -4.71
CA SER A 11 9.94 16.10 -3.39
C SER A 11 10.89 14.89 -3.28
N VAL A 12 11.46 14.66 -2.09
CA VAL A 12 12.28 13.45 -1.78
C VAL A 12 11.52 12.15 -2.10
N ALA A 13 10.18 12.20 -2.09
CA ALA A 13 9.32 11.09 -2.52
C ALA A 13 9.40 10.81 -4.03
N ASP A 14 9.53 11.84 -4.87
CA ASP A 14 9.62 11.70 -6.33
C ASP A 14 10.99 11.12 -6.74
N GLU A 15 12.04 11.48 -6.00
CA GLU A 15 13.38 10.98 -6.22
C GLU A 15 13.53 9.51 -5.80
N ALA A 16 12.94 9.14 -4.64
CA ALA A 16 12.86 7.75 -4.19
C ALA A 16 12.00 6.88 -5.14
N ALA A 17 10.85 7.39 -5.58
CA ALA A 17 10.00 6.72 -6.56
C ALA A 17 10.73 6.51 -7.90
N SER A 18 11.52 7.49 -8.35
CA SER A 18 12.34 7.37 -9.56
C SER A 18 13.48 6.36 -9.41
N LEU A 19 14.04 6.20 -8.22
CA LEU A 19 15.12 5.24 -7.93
C LEU A 19 14.60 3.80 -7.82
N LEU A 20 13.38 3.63 -7.29
CA LEU A 20 12.73 2.31 -7.12
C LEU A 20 11.97 1.84 -8.38
N LYS A 21 11.67 2.74 -9.32
CA LYS A 21 10.95 2.48 -10.59
C LYS A 21 11.52 1.35 -11.46
N HIS A 22 12.78 0.99 -11.25
CA HIS A 22 13.50 0.00 -12.06
C HIS A 22 13.85 -1.28 -11.30
N ILE A 23 13.43 -1.39 -10.03
CA ILE A 23 13.56 -2.62 -9.26
C ILE A 23 12.26 -3.40 -9.48
N SER A 24 12.31 -4.39 -10.37
CA SER A 24 11.22 -5.35 -10.49
C SER A 24 11.03 -6.05 -9.15
N VAL A 25 9.82 -6.19 -8.62
CA VAL A 25 9.57 -6.99 -7.42
C VAL A 25 9.40 -8.44 -7.87
N THR A 26 10.23 -9.34 -7.38
CA THR A 26 10.18 -10.78 -7.63
C THR A 26 10.08 -11.49 -6.28
N GLU A 27 9.53 -12.70 -6.23
CA GLU A 27 9.41 -13.47 -4.98
C GLU A 27 10.77 -13.56 -4.23
N SER A 28 11.87 -13.68 -4.99
CA SER A 28 13.23 -13.73 -4.45
C SER A 28 13.74 -12.39 -3.93
N ASN A 29 13.46 -11.26 -4.60
CA ASN A 29 13.90 -9.96 -4.08
C ASN A 29 12.94 -9.40 -3.04
N TYR A 30 11.69 -9.86 -3.02
CA TYR A 30 10.75 -9.63 -1.95
C TYR A 30 11.26 -10.34 -0.70
N GLU A 31 11.60 -11.62 -0.77
CA GLU A 31 12.21 -12.33 0.36
C GLU A 31 13.57 -11.74 0.75
N GLN A 32 14.45 -11.39 -0.19
CA GLN A 32 15.73 -10.75 0.14
C GLN A 32 15.54 -9.35 0.73
N ALA A 33 14.62 -8.54 0.21
CA ALA A 33 14.28 -7.25 0.81
C ALA A 33 13.67 -7.44 2.20
N TRP A 34 12.81 -8.44 2.37
CA TRP A 34 12.20 -8.81 3.65
C TRP A 34 13.24 -9.31 4.66
N ASP A 35 14.24 -10.06 4.21
CA ASP A 35 15.35 -10.54 5.05
C ASP A 35 16.33 -9.40 5.39
N ILE A 36 16.62 -8.49 4.46
CA ILE A 36 17.38 -7.27 4.73
C ILE A 36 16.63 -6.38 5.74
N LEU A 37 15.30 -6.28 5.62
CA LEU A 37 14.45 -5.57 6.58
C LEU A 37 14.45 -6.25 7.96
N LYS A 38 14.28 -7.58 8.04
CA LYS A 38 14.40 -8.36 9.29
C LYS A 38 15.78 -8.26 9.93
N GLN A 39 16.84 -8.22 9.13
CA GLN A 39 18.21 -8.12 9.63
C GLN A 39 18.55 -6.70 10.10
N ARG A 40 17.96 -5.68 9.47
CA ARG A 40 18.17 -4.26 9.82
C ARG A 40 17.28 -3.79 10.98
N TYR A 41 16.08 -4.34 11.09
CA TYR A 41 15.09 -3.97 12.11
C TYR A 41 14.90 -5.03 13.21
N GLY A 42 15.67 -6.13 13.18
CA GLY A 42 15.56 -7.25 14.11
C GLY A 42 14.30 -8.09 13.84
N PRO A 43 14.13 -9.25 14.52
CA PRO A 43 12.91 -10.03 14.38
C PRO A 43 11.74 -9.14 14.79
N ILE A 44 10.94 -8.75 13.81
CA ILE A 44 9.56 -8.40 14.06
C ILE A 44 8.95 -9.72 14.49
N GLU A 45 8.92 -9.95 15.81
CA GLU A 45 7.98 -10.92 16.37
C GLU A 45 6.64 -10.60 15.71
N ASP A 46 6.01 -11.60 15.07
CA ASP A 46 4.63 -11.55 14.60
C ASP A 46 3.74 -11.22 15.82
N ASN A 47 3.71 -9.95 16.12
CA ASN A 47 2.76 -9.29 16.98
C ASN A 47 2.05 -8.37 16.02
N ASP A 48 0.86 -8.79 15.61
CA ASP A 48 -0.22 -7.95 15.10
C ASP A 48 -0.44 -6.79 16.09
N ALA A 49 0.46 -5.81 16.04
CA ALA A 49 0.51 -4.65 16.90
C ALA A 49 0.52 -3.44 15.99
N ASP A 50 -0.70 -3.00 15.65
CA ASP A 50 -1.06 -1.69 15.14
C ASP A 50 -0.03 -0.61 15.57
N VAL A 51 0.73 -0.08 14.61
CA VAL A 51 1.73 0.97 14.88
C VAL A 51 1.00 2.30 15.10
N ALA A 52 0.62 2.56 16.35
CA ALA A 52 0.22 3.88 16.81
C ALA A 52 1.47 4.74 17.09
N ILE A 53 1.59 5.89 16.42
CA ILE A 53 2.69 6.84 16.65
C ILE A 53 2.59 7.39 18.09
N LEU A 54 3.59 7.04 18.90
CA LEU A 54 3.68 7.38 20.33
C LEU A 54 4.26 8.79 20.51
N SER A 55 3.47 9.71 21.09
CA SER A 55 4.01 10.92 21.73
C SER A 55 4.08 10.73 23.25
N HIS A 56 5.30 10.79 23.78
CA HIS A 56 5.71 10.85 25.20
C HIS A 56 5.22 9.76 26.19
N MET A 57 6.18 8.95 26.63
CA MET A 57 6.00 7.88 27.63
C MET A 57 6.00 8.41 29.08
N ALA A 58 4.97 8.05 29.85
CA ALA A 58 5.01 7.96 31.31
C ALA A 58 4.90 6.48 31.76
N THR A 59 5.62 6.12 32.82
CA THR A 59 6.08 4.77 33.20
C THR A 59 5.03 3.75 33.70
N LYS A 60 3.71 3.96 33.60
CA LYS A 60 2.69 3.06 34.23
C LYS A 60 1.81 2.27 33.24
N ARG A 61 1.69 0.95 33.48
CA ARG A 61 0.84 -0.04 32.77
C ARG A 61 -0.63 0.38 32.77
N SER A 62 -1.26 0.47 31.59
CA SER A 62 -2.68 0.83 31.47
C SER A 62 -3.26 0.66 30.08
N THR A 63 -4.55 0.36 30.01
CA THR A 63 -5.36 0.39 28.79
C THR A 63 -6.31 1.59 28.84
N ALA A 64 -6.58 2.23 27.71
CA ALA A 64 -7.59 3.29 27.62
C ALA A 64 -8.95 2.67 27.23
N LEU A 65 -9.97 2.87 28.07
CA LEU A 65 -11.35 2.54 27.72
C LEU A 65 -11.98 3.72 27.00
N LEU A 66 -12.55 3.47 25.82
CA LEU A 66 -13.26 4.46 25.02
C LEU A 66 -14.78 4.33 25.21
N ALA A 67 -15.48 5.44 25.08
CA ALA A 67 -16.91 5.51 25.33
C ALA A 67 -17.71 4.85 24.20
N THR A 68 -18.23 3.65 24.43
CA THR A 68 -19.08 2.94 23.48
C THR A 68 -20.54 2.85 23.95
N ALA A 69 -21.47 2.74 23.00
CA ALA A 69 -22.89 2.58 23.25
C ALA A 69 -23.51 1.61 22.22
N LEU A 70 -24.37 0.70 22.68
CA LEU A 70 -25.25 -0.05 21.79
C LEU A 70 -26.52 0.76 21.57
N ILE A 71 -26.71 1.24 20.35
CA ILE A 71 -27.82 2.09 19.95
C ILE A 71 -28.74 1.35 18.99
N THR A 72 -30.03 1.66 19.05
CA THR A 72 -30.99 1.15 18.07
C THR A 72 -31.11 2.16 16.95
N VAL A 73 -30.88 1.75 15.71
CA VAL A 73 -31.03 2.61 14.53
C VAL A 73 -32.22 2.12 13.72
N LYS A 74 -33.09 3.04 13.35
CA LYS A 74 -34.25 2.77 12.52
C LYS A 74 -33.98 3.21 11.08
N ASN A 75 -34.28 2.34 10.13
CA ASN A 75 -34.17 2.66 8.71
C ASN A 75 -35.47 3.32 8.17
N SER A 76 -35.42 3.78 6.92
CA SER A 76 -36.55 4.42 6.24
C SER A 76 -37.76 3.49 6.03
N THR A 77 -37.57 2.17 6.05
CA THR A 77 -38.65 1.17 5.95
C THR A 77 -39.24 0.79 7.32
N GLY A 78 -38.76 1.38 8.42
CA GLY A 78 -39.24 1.12 9.78
C GLY A 78 -38.63 -0.11 10.47
N HIS A 79 -37.59 -0.72 9.90
CA HIS A 79 -36.82 -1.81 10.51
C HIS A 79 -35.80 -1.24 11.51
N TYR A 80 -35.59 -1.96 12.61
CA TYR A 80 -34.68 -1.57 13.68
C TYR A 80 -33.47 -2.50 13.73
N THR A 81 -32.27 -1.95 13.78
CA THR A 81 -31.02 -2.70 13.92
C THR A 81 -30.22 -2.12 15.08
N VAL A 82 -29.63 -2.98 15.91
CA VAL A 82 -28.75 -2.54 16.98
C VAL A 82 -27.33 -2.45 16.43
N LEU A 83 -26.73 -1.26 16.55
CA LEU A 83 -25.36 -0.99 16.14
C LEU A 83 -24.53 -0.58 17.35
N ARG A 84 -23.25 -0.92 17.32
CA ARG A 84 -22.28 -0.43 18.30
C ARG A 84 -21.69 0.88 17.82
N ALA A 85 -21.89 1.92 18.60
CA ALA A 85 -21.39 3.26 18.32
C ALA A 85 -20.24 3.61 19.26
N LEU A 86 -19.21 4.25 18.72
CA LEU A 86 -18.23 4.99 19.49
C LEU A 86 -18.71 6.43 19.64
N ILE A 87 -18.65 6.95 20.86
CA ILE A 87 -18.97 8.33 21.18
C ILE A 87 -17.67 9.12 21.21
N ASP A 88 -17.46 9.98 20.22
CA ASP A 88 -16.21 10.69 20.00
C ASP A 88 -16.42 12.20 19.86
N GLN A 89 -16.12 12.91 20.95
CA GLN A 89 -16.14 14.37 20.97
C GLN A 89 -15.03 15.03 20.14
N GLY A 90 -14.02 14.26 19.70
CA GLY A 90 -12.95 14.74 18.82
C GLY A 90 -13.38 14.84 17.35
N SER A 91 -14.50 14.22 16.99
CA SER A 91 -15.02 14.22 15.62
C SER A 91 -16.07 15.31 15.41
N GLN A 92 -15.91 16.08 14.34
CA GLN A 92 -16.85 17.14 13.93
C GLN A 92 -18.10 16.60 13.22
N ALA A 93 -18.03 15.37 12.70
CA ALA A 93 -19.10 14.73 11.95
C ALA A 93 -19.37 13.32 12.49
N ASN A 94 -20.47 12.72 12.02
CA ASN A 94 -20.82 11.34 12.33
C ASN A 94 -20.49 10.44 11.15
N PHE A 95 -20.08 9.21 11.43
CA PHE A 95 -19.72 8.23 10.40
C PHE A 95 -20.43 6.91 10.62
N ILE A 96 -20.71 6.21 9.53
CA ILE A 96 -21.25 4.85 9.54
C ILE A 96 -20.43 3.98 8.57
N SER A 97 -20.12 2.75 8.97
CA SER A 97 -19.47 1.80 8.07
C SER A 97 -20.40 1.43 6.91
N GLU A 98 -19.86 1.22 5.72
CA GLU A 98 -20.63 0.79 4.55
C GLU A 98 -21.43 -0.49 4.85
N ARG A 99 -20.80 -1.47 5.51
CA ARG A 99 -21.44 -2.70 5.97
C ARG A 99 -22.70 -2.43 6.82
N ALA A 100 -22.64 -1.48 7.75
CA ALA A 100 -23.78 -1.13 8.60
C ALA A 100 -24.87 -0.40 7.80
N ALA A 101 -24.49 0.48 6.86
CA ALA A 101 -25.43 1.13 5.95
C ALA A 101 -26.16 0.11 5.05
N GLN A 102 -25.44 -0.88 4.53
CA GLN A 102 -25.98 -1.99 3.74
C GLN A 102 -26.94 -2.87 4.57
N LEU A 103 -26.56 -3.20 5.81
CA LEU A 103 -27.43 -3.96 6.73
C LEU A 103 -28.74 -3.22 7.04
N LEU A 104 -28.66 -1.91 7.24
CA LEU A 104 -29.82 -1.05 7.45
C LEU A 104 -30.64 -0.84 6.16
N LYS A 105 -30.10 -1.21 4.98
CA LYS A 105 -30.70 -0.96 3.66
C LYS A 105 -31.11 0.51 3.47
N VAL A 106 -30.32 1.42 4.00
CA VAL A 106 -30.59 2.87 3.89
C VAL A 106 -30.13 3.37 2.53
N LYS A 107 -30.94 4.24 1.92
CA LYS A 107 -30.56 4.94 0.69
C LYS A 107 -29.76 6.18 1.07
N GLY A 108 -28.51 6.23 0.66
CA GLY A 108 -27.69 7.42 0.83
C GLY A 108 -27.93 8.45 -0.26
N THR A 109 -27.64 9.70 0.07
CA THR A 109 -27.59 10.83 -0.84
C THR A 109 -26.15 11.05 -1.31
N PRO A 110 -25.89 11.17 -2.62
CA PRO A 110 -24.55 11.51 -3.10
C PRO A 110 -24.09 12.82 -2.49
N THR A 111 -22.88 12.82 -1.93
CA THR A 111 -22.22 14.00 -1.38
C THR A 111 -20.77 14.03 -1.86
N LYS A 112 -20.10 15.17 -1.73
CA LYS A 112 -18.65 15.26 -1.91
C LYS A 112 -18.08 15.91 -0.67
N GLY A 113 -17.31 15.16 0.09
CA GLY A 113 -16.61 15.64 1.26
C GLY A 113 -15.24 15.00 1.40
N THR A 114 -14.34 15.68 2.09
CA THR A 114 -13.02 15.15 2.44
C THR A 114 -12.91 15.14 3.95
N ILE A 115 -12.64 13.96 4.52
CA ILE A 115 -12.34 13.81 5.94
C ILE A 115 -10.84 13.96 6.11
N THR A 116 -10.42 14.79 7.06
CA THR A 116 -9.02 14.90 7.46
C THR A 116 -8.83 14.28 8.83
N GLY A 117 -8.01 13.23 8.92
CA GLY A 117 -7.69 12.53 10.16
C GLY A 117 -6.43 13.08 10.86
N VAL A 118 -6.14 12.51 12.04
CA VAL A 118 -4.89 12.79 12.76
C VAL A 118 -3.71 12.29 11.92
N GLY A 119 -2.77 13.18 11.60
CA GLY A 119 -1.65 12.90 10.70
C GLY A 119 -1.84 13.40 9.27
N SER A 120 -2.85 14.24 9.02
CA SER A 120 -3.16 14.83 7.70
C SER A 120 -3.57 13.81 6.64
N THR A 121 -4.03 12.63 7.05
CA THR A 121 -4.63 11.66 6.13
C THR A 121 -5.97 12.18 5.61
N GLN A 122 -6.16 12.14 4.29
CA GLN A 122 -7.38 12.59 3.64
C GLN A 122 -8.15 11.40 3.08
N THR A 123 -9.44 11.34 3.31
CA THR A 123 -10.33 10.33 2.74
C THR A 123 -11.54 10.99 2.12
N GLU A 124 -11.81 10.67 0.86
CA GLU A 124 -13.01 11.16 0.19
C GLU A 124 -14.24 10.37 0.64
N VAL A 125 -15.34 11.09 0.86
CA VAL A 125 -16.64 10.49 1.11
C VAL A 125 -17.64 10.95 0.07
N ASN A 126 -18.30 9.97 -0.52
CA ASN A 126 -19.20 10.16 -1.64
C ASN A 126 -20.68 9.99 -1.28
N LEU A 127 -20.98 9.58 -0.03
CA LEU A 127 -22.33 9.20 0.37
C LEU A 127 -22.62 9.62 1.81
N ALA A 128 -23.78 10.23 2.02
CA ALA A 128 -24.32 10.56 3.33
C ALA A 128 -25.67 9.88 3.53
N VAL A 129 -26.01 9.53 4.77
CA VAL A 129 -27.28 8.91 5.14
C VAL A 129 -27.92 9.66 6.30
N GLN A 130 -29.24 9.72 6.29
CA GLN A 130 -30.04 10.24 7.40
C GLN A 130 -30.58 9.07 8.22
N LEU A 131 -30.27 9.06 9.52
CA LEU A 131 -30.55 7.95 10.43
C LEU A 131 -31.35 8.45 11.64
N GLU A 132 -32.35 7.67 12.08
CA GLU A 132 -33.03 7.90 13.36
C GLU A 132 -32.43 6.96 14.41
N ILE A 133 -31.74 7.53 15.39
CA ILE A 133 -31.11 6.81 16.50
C ILE A 133 -32.02 6.84 17.73
N LEU A 134 -32.21 5.68 18.36
CA LEU A 134 -33.05 5.49 19.53
C LEU A 134 -32.24 4.90 20.69
N SER A 135 -32.67 5.26 21.91
CA SER A 135 -32.15 4.65 23.13
C SER A 135 -32.74 3.25 23.34
N ARG A 136 -31.90 2.30 23.76
CA ARG A 136 -32.33 0.96 24.16
C ARG A 136 -33.16 0.96 25.44
N TYR A 137 -32.97 1.97 26.30
CA TYR A 137 -33.61 2.03 27.62
C TYR A 137 -34.73 3.06 27.71
N LYS A 138 -34.70 4.09 26.86
CA LYS A 138 -35.72 5.14 26.82
C LYS A 138 -36.47 5.09 25.50
N CYS A 139 -37.68 4.55 25.52
CA CYS A 139 -38.59 4.45 24.38
C CYS A 139 -38.92 5.80 23.70
N ASN A 140 -38.80 6.92 24.41
CA ASN A 140 -39.14 8.25 23.89
C ASN A 140 -37.94 9.05 23.37
N PHE A 141 -36.70 8.60 23.60
CA PHE A 141 -35.53 9.33 23.10
C PHE A 141 -35.24 8.94 21.65
N LYS A 142 -35.24 9.93 20.77
CA LYS A 142 -34.96 9.80 19.34
C LYS A 142 -34.10 10.97 18.89
N LEU A 143 -33.15 10.71 18.01
CA LEU A 143 -32.29 11.72 17.42
C LEU A 143 -32.11 11.43 15.94
N ASN A 144 -32.38 12.41 15.10
CA ASN A 144 -32.04 12.33 13.68
C ASN A 144 -30.59 12.76 13.50
N VAL A 145 -29.82 11.96 12.79
CA VAL A 145 -28.39 12.14 12.62
C VAL A 145 -28.04 11.96 11.15
N GLU A 146 -27.34 12.94 10.59
CA GLU A 146 -26.64 12.79 9.33
C GLU A 146 -25.29 12.11 9.59
N ALA A 147 -25.03 11.02 8.86
CA ALA A 147 -23.78 10.29 8.93
C ALA A 147 -23.19 10.05 7.55
N TYR A 148 -21.87 10.23 7.44
CA TYR A 148 -21.10 9.95 6.23
C TYR A 148 -20.73 8.47 6.16
N VAL A 149 -20.94 7.86 5.00
CA VAL A 149 -20.67 6.43 4.80
C VAL A 149 -19.20 6.23 4.48
N MET A 150 -18.51 5.48 5.33
CA MET A 150 -17.11 5.13 5.14
C MET A 150 -17.01 3.78 4.41
N PRO A 151 -16.23 3.70 3.31
CA PRO A 151 -16.03 2.46 2.58
C PRO A 151 -15.24 1.43 3.41
N SER A 152 -14.26 1.90 4.19
CA SER A 152 -13.47 1.08 5.10
C SER A 152 -14.08 1.00 6.50
N ARG A 153 -13.48 0.14 7.35
CA ARG A 153 -13.86 0.02 8.76
C ARG A 153 -13.61 1.35 9.48
N LEU A 154 -14.52 1.71 10.39
CA LEU A 154 -14.40 2.96 11.16
C LEU A 154 -13.24 2.91 12.16
N THR A 155 -13.05 1.78 12.82
CA THR A 155 -12.03 1.57 13.85
C THR A 155 -11.56 0.11 13.86
N THR A 156 -10.45 -0.14 14.55
CA THR A 156 -10.12 -1.49 15.03
C THR A 156 -11.14 -1.97 16.06
N TYR A 157 -11.06 -3.24 16.46
CA TYR A 157 -11.96 -3.79 17.48
C TYR A 157 -11.73 -3.08 18.81
N LEU A 158 -12.82 -2.65 19.46
CA LEU A 158 -12.77 -1.95 20.73
C LEU A 158 -13.47 -2.76 21.84
N PRO A 159 -12.84 -2.92 23.02
CA PRO A 159 -11.40 -2.85 23.24
C PRO A 159 -10.64 -3.84 22.33
N SER A 160 -9.35 -3.59 22.11
CA SER A 160 -8.50 -4.49 21.29
C SER A 160 -8.35 -5.88 21.89
N THR A 161 -8.47 -5.99 23.22
CA THR A 161 -8.39 -7.24 23.97
C THR A 161 -9.50 -7.30 25.02
N THR A 162 -9.93 -8.51 25.37
CA THR A 162 -10.92 -8.69 26.42
C THR A 162 -10.39 -8.19 27.76
N ILE A 163 -11.17 -7.33 28.41
CA ILE A 163 -10.90 -6.87 29.77
C ILE A 163 -11.41 -7.93 30.73
N ALA A 164 -10.51 -8.59 31.45
CA ALA A 164 -10.82 -9.73 32.32
C ALA A 164 -11.72 -9.34 33.50
N ASP A 165 -12.64 -10.24 33.87
CA ASP A 165 -13.62 -10.03 34.95
C ASP A 165 -13.00 -9.76 36.33
N SER A 166 -11.76 -10.19 36.57
CA SER A 166 -11.03 -9.86 37.81
C SER A 166 -10.81 -8.35 38.00
N THR A 167 -10.67 -7.60 36.90
CA THR A 167 -10.51 -6.14 36.89
C THR A 167 -11.85 -5.38 36.95
N LEU A 168 -12.97 -6.07 36.73
CA LEU A 168 -14.34 -5.52 36.72
C LEU A 168 -14.98 -5.43 38.12
N THR A 169 -14.17 -5.46 39.17
CA THR A 169 -14.60 -5.30 40.57
C THR A 169 -14.81 -3.82 40.96
N TRP A 170 -15.29 -3.00 40.03
CA TRP A 170 -15.55 -1.58 40.27
C TRP A 170 -16.87 -1.38 41.02
N SER A 171 -16.77 -1.20 42.34
CA SER A 171 -17.94 -1.01 43.21
C SER A 171 -18.79 0.20 42.81
N HIS A 172 -18.18 1.27 42.32
CA HIS A 172 -18.85 2.51 41.88
C HIS A 172 -19.67 2.35 40.59
N LEU A 173 -19.52 1.23 39.87
CA LEU A 173 -20.27 0.95 38.64
C LEU A 173 -21.37 -0.10 38.82
N LYS A 174 -21.51 -0.65 40.04
CA LYS A 174 -22.53 -1.66 40.33
C LYS A 174 -23.94 -1.05 40.22
N GLY A 175 -24.82 -1.73 39.50
CA GLY A 175 -26.22 -1.33 39.33
C GLY A 175 -26.46 -0.28 38.24
N LEU A 176 -25.41 0.18 37.54
CA LEU A 176 -25.57 1.10 36.42
C LEU A 176 -26.11 0.38 35.17
N LYS A 177 -27.07 1.02 34.50
CA LYS A 177 -27.53 0.58 33.17
C LYS A 177 -26.55 1.09 32.11
N LEU A 178 -25.58 0.27 31.75
CA LEU A 178 -24.54 0.62 30.78
C LEU A 178 -25.12 0.79 29.38
N ALA A 179 -24.66 1.80 28.66
CA ALA A 179 -25.02 2.01 27.26
C ALA A 179 -24.49 0.88 26.36
N ASP A 180 -23.32 0.35 26.68
CA ASP A 180 -22.74 -0.85 26.07
C ASP A 180 -22.41 -1.88 27.16
N PRO A 181 -23.26 -2.91 27.37
CA PRO A 181 -22.97 -4.00 28.30
C PRO A 181 -21.80 -4.90 27.86
N THR A 182 -21.39 -4.83 26.60
CA THR A 182 -20.29 -5.60 26.01
C THR A 182 -19.00 -4.79 25.90
N PHE A 183 -18.89 -3.66 26.63
CA PHE A 183 -17.73 -2.78 26.61
C PHE A 183 -16.40 -3.46 26.95
N ASN A 184 -16.43 -4.60 27.65
CA ASN A 184 -15.25 -5.36 28.04
C ASN A 184 -14.80 -6.38 26.98
N GLN A 185 -15.57 -6.59 25.92
CA GLN A 185 -15.28 -7.56 24.87
C GLN A 185 -14.87 -6.87 23.57
N PRO A 186 -13.85 -7.37 22.86
CA PRO A 186 -13.50 -6.88 21.54
C PRO A 186 -14.69 -6.97 20.60
N GLY A 187 -15.02 -5.84 20.01
CA GLY A 187 -16.09 -5.79 19.04
C GLY A 187 -15.93 -4.60 18.11
N ARG A 188 -16.40 -4.81 16.88
CA ARG A 188 -16.40 -3.78 15.85
C ARG A 188 -17.29 -2.60 16.25
N VAL A 189 -16.89 -1.41 15.80
CA VAL A 189 -17.70 -0.20 15.85
C VAL A 189 -18.31 0.02 14.47
N ASP A 190 -19.63 0.15 14.45
CA ASP A 190 -20.42 0.32 13.24
C ASP A 190 -20.74 1.78 12.94
N MET A 191 -20.73 2.62 13.98
CA MET A 191 -20.95 4.06 13.89
C MET A 191 -19.99 4.85 14.78
N LEU A 192 -19.56 6.03 14.32
CA LEU A 192 -18.84 7.02 15.12
C LEU A 192 -19.76 8.24 15.25
N LEU A 193 -20.06 8.62 16.49
CA LEU A 193 -20.94 9.74 16.81
C LEU A 193 -20.11 10.92 17.31
N GLY A 194 -20.18 12.01 16.57
CA GLY A 194 -19.37 13.22 16.78
C GLY A 194 -19.87 14.11 17.92
N VAL A 195 -19.24 15.27 18.04
CA VAL A 195 -19.47 16.25 19.10
C VAL A 195 -20.92 16.73 19.21
N GLU A 196 -21.62 16.87 18.08
CA GLU A 196 -23.03 17.31 18.06
C GLU A 196 -23.94 16.29 18.75
N VAL A 197 -23.79 15.02 18.40
CA VAL A 197 -24.56 13.93 19.01
C VAL A 197 -24.18 13.78 20.48
N TYR A 198 -22.89 13.88 20.81
CA TYR A 198 -22.42 13.84 22.20
C TYR A 198 -23.10 14.93 23.06
N ALA A 199 -23.14 16.17 22.57
CA ALA A 199 -23.77 17.29 23.26
C ALA A 199 -25.27 17.05 23.47
N ALA A 200 -25.96 16.44 22.50
CA ALA A 200 -27.40 16.16 22.60
C ALA A 200 -27.75 15.03 23.59
N ILE A 201 -26.85 14.06 23.80
CA ILE A 201 -27.11 12.91 24.68
C ILE A 201 -26.59 13.09 26.11
N LEU A 202 -25.74 14.10 26.35
CA LEU A 202 -25.08 14.33 27.63
C LEU A 202 -26.08 14.63 28.76
N LYS A 203 -25.82 14.10 29.96
CA LYS A 203 -26.55 14.44 31.19
C LYS A 203 -25.58 14.89 32.28
N ASN A 204 -26.12 15.45 33.35
CA ASN A 204 -25.32 16.10 34.39
C ASN A 204 -24.56 15.13 35.31
N GLU A 205 -24.93 13.85 35.32
CA GLU A 205 -24.39 12.88 36.29
C GLU A 205 -23.10 12.23 35.78
N VAL A 206 -22.03 12.36 36.58
CA VAL A 206 -20.72 11.76 36.34
C VAL A 206 -20.27 11.03 37.59
N ILE A 207 -19.88 9.77 37.44
CA ILE A 207 -19.27 8.98 38.51
C ILE A 207 -17.80 8.82 38.19
N ARG A 208 -16.95 9.40 39.04
CA ARG A 208 -15.49 9.30 38.92
C ARG A 208 -15.01 8.18 39.84
N GLY A 209 -14.38 7.17 39.25
CA GLY A 209 -13.73 6.11 40.01
C GLY A 209 -12.37 6.55 40.57
N PRO A 210 -11.79 5.77 41.49
CA PRO A 210 -10.39 5.96 41.92
C PRO A 210 -9.41 5.82 40.74
N PRO A 211 -8.17 6.35 40.87
CA PRO A 211 -7.14 6.21 39.83
C PRO A 211 -6.93 4.75 39.41
N GLY A 212 -6.93 4.49 38.10
CA GLY A 212 -6.81 3.13 37.55
C GLY A 212 -8.15 2.42 37.32
N SER A 213 -9.27 3.08 37.60
CA SER A 213 -10.62 2.61 37.25
C SER A 213 -11.32 3.61 36.32
N PRO A 214 -12.31 3.18 35.53
CA PRO A 214 -12.96 4.06 34.56
C PRO A 214 -13.94 5.02 35.23
N CYS A 215 -14.17 6.14 34.55
CA CYS A 215 -15.26 7.04 34.84
C CYS A 215 -16.53 6.57 34.10
N ALA A 216 -17.69 6.89 34.66
CA ALA A 216 -18.97 6.71 34.00
C ALA A 216 -19.66 8.06 33.82
N GLN A 217 -20.19 8.29 32.63
CA GLN A 217 -20.99 9.46 32.29
C GLN A 217 -22.40 9.01 31.95
N HIS A 218 -23.40 9.58 32.60
CA HIS A 218 -24.78 9.29 32.25
C HIS A 218 -25.13 10.02 30.94
N THR A 219 -25.75 9.29 30.02
CA THR A 219 -26.26 9.81 28.75
C THR A 219 -27.70 9.35 28.52
N SER A 220 -28.33 9.86 27.48
CA SER A 220 -29.64 9.37 27.00
C SER A 220 -29.64 7.90 26.56
N PHE A 221 -28.49 7.33 26.21
CA PHE A 221 -28.33 5.92 25.84
C PHE A 221 -28.06 4.99 27.03
N GLY A 222 -27.73 5.53 28.20
CA GLY A 222 -27.28 4.78 29.37
C GLY A 222 -25.96 5.36 29.90
N TRP A 223 -25.30 4.61 30.78
CA TRP A 223 -23.99 5.00 31.30
C TRP A 223 -22.89 4.56 30.32
N ILE A 224 -22.17 5.52 29.76
CA ILE A 224 -20.96 5.25 28.96
C ILE A 224 -19.75 5.21 29.90
N LEU A 225 -18.79 4.34 29.61
CA LEU A 225 -17.57 4.17 30.40
C LEU A 225 -16.38 4.67 29.61
N PHE A 226 -15.46 5.38 30.25
CA PHE A 226 -14.24 5.87 29.62
C PHE A 226 -13.14 6.12 30.65
N GLY A 227 -11.90 6.15 30.17
CA GLY A 227 -10.73 6.48 30.98
C GLY A 227 -9.72 5.35 31.10
N LYS A 228 -8.61 5.65 31.77
CA LYS A 228 -7.46 4.75 31.89
C LYS A 228 -7.73 3.69 32.95
N ILE A 229 -7.73 2.42 32.54
CA ILE A 229 -7.88 1.26 33.43
C ILE A 229 -6.53 0.59 33.66
N HIS A 230 -6.32 0.11 34.88
CA HIS A 230 -5.15 -0.71 35.20
C HIS A 230 -5.46 -2.16 34.83
N ASN A 231 -4.68 -2.72 33.92
CA ASN A 231 -4.69 -4.14 33.59
C ASN A 231 -3.34 -4.74 33.96
N ASP A 232 -3.35 -5.96 34.48
CA ASP A 232 -2.14 -6.76 34.75
C ASP A 232 -1.54 -7.36 33.46
N ILE A 233 -2.15 -7.10 32.30
CA ILE A 233 -1.70 -7.58 31.00
C ILE A 233 -0.42 -6.83 30.59
N GLU A 234 0.59 -7.57 30.12
CA GLU A 234 1.97 -7.11 29.88
C GLU A 234 2.12 -6.10 28.73
N GLU A 235 1.12 -5.95 27.86
CA GLU A 235 1.20 -5.13 26.65
C GLU A 235 0.61 -3.73 26.80
N ARG A 236 1.41 -2.71 26.45
CA ARG A 236 0.96 -1.32 26.33
C ARG A 236 0.39 -1.11 24.92
N LYS A 237 -0.94 -1.10 24.78
CA LYS A 237 -1.61 -0.68 23.54
C LYS A 237 -2.21 0.72 23.73
N ILE A 238 -1.70 1.69 22.98
CA ILE A 238 -2.30 3.02 22.85
C ILE A 238 -3.07 3.02 21.54
N THR A 239 -4.39 2.92 21.62
CA THR A 239 -5.25 3.09 20.45
C THR A 239 -5.37 4.58 20.16
N VAL A 240 -4.61 5.06 19.18
CA VAL A 240 -4.89 6.33 18.52
C VAL A 240 -5.96 6.04 17.48
N MET A 241 -7.04 6.83 17.48
CA MET A 241 -8.08 6.76 16.46
C MET A 241 -7.53 7.30 15.14
N HIS A 242 -6.78 6.45 14.43
CA HIS A 242 -6.33 6.68 13.08
C HIS A 242 -7.17 5.78 12.17
N HIS A 243 -7.71 6.35 11.09
CA HIS A 243 -8.25 5.54 10.01
C HIS A 243 -7.06 4.83 9.36
N HIS A 244 -6.84 3.57 9.71
CA HIS A 244 -5.95 2.69 8.97
C HIS A 244 -6.60 2.47 7.60
N MET A 245 -6.04 3.07 6.55
CA MET A 245 -6.22 2.52 5.21
C MET A 245 -5.46 1.21 5.23
N ASP A 246 -6.17 0.10 5.02
CA ASP A 246 -5.53 -1.20 4.89
C ASP A 246 -4.59 -1.12 3.69
N PHE A 247 -3.29 -1.00 3.96
CA PHE A 247 -2.29 -0.75 2.92
C PHE A 247 -2.27 -1.89 1.91
N ASP A 248 -2.58 -3.11 2.37
CA ASP A 248 -2.65 -4.30 1.54
C ASP A 248 -3.85 -4.26 0.60
N GLU A 249 -5.02 -3.79 1.06
CA GLU A 249 -6.21 -3.64 0.21
C GLU A 249 -6.02 -2.50 -0.80
N LEU A 250 -5.39 -1.39 -0.40
CA LEU A 250 -5.04 -0.31 -1.31
C LEU A 250 -4.03 -0.77 -2.37
N LEU A 251 -3.01 -1.54 -1.98
CA LEU A 251 -2.00 -2.12 -2.87
C LEU A 251 -2.65 -3.08 -3.87
N HIS A 252 -3.53 -3.96 -3.38
CA HIS A 252 -4.28 -4.90 -4.21
C HIS A 252 -5.17 -4.18 -5.22
N THR A 253 -5.90 -3.15 -4.77
CA THR A 253 -6.78 -2.35 -5.65
C THR A 253 -5.98 -1.56 -6.68
N LEU A 254 -4.80 -1.03 -6.30
CA LEU A 254 -3.87 -0.37 -7.21
C LEU A 254 -3.34 -1.33 -8.29
N TRP A 255 -3.02 -2.56 -7.92
CA TRP A 255 -2.54 -3.59 -8.84
C TRP A 255 -3.65 -4.13 -9.76
N GLU A 256 -4.90 -4.19 -9.28
CA GLU A 256 -6.05 -4.58 -10.10
C GLU A 256 -6.50 -3.49 -11.08
N LEU A 257 -6.38 -2.20 -10.71
CA LEU A 257 -6.78 -1.08 -11.57
C LEU A 257 -5.82 -0.83 -12.75
N ASP A 258 -4.57 -1.26 -12.67
CA ASP A 258 -3.60 -1.18 -13.78
C ASP A 258 -3.82 -2.25 -14.87
N CYS A 259 -4.77 -3.18 -14.66
CA CYS A 259 -5.17 -4.20 -15.62
C CYS A 259 -6.49 -3.81 -16.30
N ASP A 260 -6.43 -3.06 -17.41
CA ASP A 260 -7.61 -2.77 -18.23
C ASP A 260 -8.07 -4.03 -18.98
N ASN A 261 -8.81 -4.91 -18.28
CA ASN A 261 -9.34 -6.18 -18.78
C ASN A 261 -10.41 -6.01 -19.88
N GLN A 262 -10.75 -4.78 -20.30
CA GLN A 262 -11.80 -4.50 -21.28
C GLN A 262 -11.28 -4.16 -22.68
N ARG A 263 -9.95 -4.02 -22.87
CA ARG A 263 -9.37 -3.71 -24.17
C ARG A 263 -9.26 -4.98 -25.03
N LYS A 264 -9.69 -4.89 -26.29
CA LYS A 264 -9.41 -5.92 -27.30
C LYS A 264 -7.95 -5.80 -27.74
N LEU A 265 -7.21 -6.91 -27.66
CA LEU A 265 -5.85 -7.02 -28.16
C LEU A 265 -5.83 -6.86 -29.69
N THR A 266 -4.73 -6.31 -30.21
CA THR A 266 -4.42 -6.33 -31.64
C THR A 266 -3.90 -7.70 -32.06
N GLN A 267 -3.92 -8.00 -33.36
CA GLN A 267 -3.41 -9.29 -33.88
C GLN A 267 -1.94 -9.54 -33.52
N GLU A 268 -1.10 -8.50 -33.48
CA GLU A 268 0.30 -8.60 -33.08
C GLU A 268 0.45 -8.87 -31.57
N GLU A 269 -0.39 -8.25 -30.74
CA GLU A 269 -0.43 -8.48 -29.29
C GLU A 269 -0.92 -9.91 -28.97
N GLU A 270 -1.94 -10.42 -29.68
CA GLU A 270 -2.41 -11.81 -29.55
C GLU A 270 -1.34 -12.82 -29.97
N LEU A 271 -0.64 -12.56 -31.09
CA LEU A 271 0.46 -13.42 -31.53
C LEU A 271 1.60 -13.44 -30.49
N CYS A 272 1.92 -12.29 -29.90
CA CYS A 272 2.92 -12.19 -28.85
C CYS A 272 2.52 -12.98 -27.59
N GLU A 273 1.26 -12.90 -27.15
CA GLU A 273 0.76 -13.67 -26.01
C GLU A 273 0.77 -15.17 -26.30
N ASN A 274 0.39 -15.59 -27.51
CA ASN A 274 0.44 -17.00 -27.91
C ASN A 274 1.88 -17.55 -27.87
N ILE A 275 2.85 -16.82 -28.43
CA ILE A 275 4.27 -17.21 -28.36
C ILE A 275 4.73 -17.31 -26.90
N TYR A 276 4.30 -16.39 -26.03
CA TYR A 276 4.61 -16.42 -24.61
C TYR A 276 4.06 -17.68 -23.94
N TYR A 277 2.76 -17.98 -24.07
CA TYR A 277 2.15 -19.16 -23.45
C TYR A 277 2.73 -20.49 -23.96
N GLU A 278 3.10 -20.56 -25.24
CA GLU A 278 3.67 -21.78 -25.82
C GLU A 278 5.12 -22.03 -25.40
N ASN A 279 5.89 -20.97 -25.13
CA ASN A 279 7.35 -21.08 -24.94
C ASN A 279 7.81 -20.73 -23.52
N VAL A 280 6.92 -20.24 -22.64
CA VAL A 280 7.24 -19.99 -21.25
C VAL A 280 7.45 -21.31 -20.51
N ARG A 281 8.61 -21.46 -19.89
CA ARG A 281 8.92 -22.60 -19.02
C ARG A 281 9.69 -22.12 -17.80
N ARG A 282 9.65 -22.92 -16.74
CA ARG A 282 10.41 -22.65 -15.51
C ARG A 282 11.61 -23.59 -15.47
N ASP A 283 12.80 -23.05 -15.17
CA ASP A 283 13.98 -23.89 -14.92
C ASP A 283 13.92 -24.54 -13.53
N ASN A 284 14.89 -25.41 -13.24
CA ASN A 284 14.97 -26.11 -11.95
C ASN A 284 15.26 -25.17 -10.76
N GLU A 285 15.68 -23.93 -11.03
CA GLU A 285 15.98 -22.88 -10.04
C GLU A 285 14.79 -21.92 -9.85
N GLY A 286 13.68 -22.15 -10.56
CA GLY A 286 12.48 -21.35 -10.45
C GLY A 286 12.44 -20.10 -11.34
N ARG A 287 13.40 -19.91 -12.25
CA ARG A 287 13.44 -18.77 -13.19
C ARG A 287 12.60 -19.06 -14.44
N TYR A 288 11.93 -18.02 -14.93
CA TYR A 288 11.19 -18.09 -16.19
C TYR A 288 12.15 -17.99 -17.38
N ILE A 289 12.09 -18.97 -18.26
CA ILE A 289 12.72 -18.94 -19.58
C ILE A 289 11.62 -18.63 -20.58
N VAL A 290 11.76 -17.49 -21.25
CA VAL A 290 10.81 -17.00 -22.26
C VAL A 290 11.57 -16.86 -23.58
N LYS A 291 10.98 -17.35 -24.66
CA LYS A 291 11.53 -17.17 -26.01
C LYS A 291 11.20 -15.76 -26.51
N LEU A 292 12.17 -15.10 -27.15
CA LEU A 292 11.93 -13.78 -27.76
C LEU A 292 10.84 -13.89 -28.86
N PRO A 293 9.82 -13.01 -28.85
CA PRO A 293 8.70 -13.09 -29.79
C PRO A 293 9.04 -12.39 -31.11
N PHE A 294 9.56 -13.14 -32.08
CA PHE A 294 9.83 -12.63 -33.43
C PHE A 294 8.55 -12.55 -34.27
N LYS A 295 8.47 -11.53 -35.14
CA LYS A 295 7.37 -11.33 -36.11
C LYS A 295 7.35 -12.39 -37.22
N SER A 296 8.51 -12.98 -37.51
CA SER A 296 8.68 -14.00 -38.55
C SER A 296 9.78 -14.99 -38.16
N ASP A 297 9.71 -16.20 -38.71
CA ASP A 297 10.77 -17.21 -38.55
C ASP A 297 12.05 -16.83 -39.31
N VAL A 298 11.96 -15.94 -40.30
CA VAL A 298 13.10 -15.43 -41.06
C VAL A 298 13.57 -14.11 -40.43
N ILE A 299 14.78 -14.12 -39.86
CA ILE A 299 15.39 -12.97 -39.19
C ILE A 299 16.29 -12.22 -40.19
N LEU A 300 15.76 -11.15 -40.79
CA LEU A 300 16.44 -10.34 -41.80
C LEU A 300 17.62 -9.55 -41.22
N SER A 301 17.64 -9.22 -39.93
CA SER A 301 18.79 -8.53 -39.30
C SER A 301 20.08 -9.35 -39.35
N THR A 302 20.01 -10.67 -39.57
CA THR A 302 21.19 -11.52 -39.77
C THR A 302 21.90 -11.25 -41.11
N GLU A 303 21.18 -10.73 -42.11
CA GLU A 303 21.69 -10.45 -43.46
C GLU A 303 22.18 -9.00 -43.64
N GLY A 304 22.02 -8.16 -42.60
CA GLY A 304 22.29 -6.72 -42.64
C GLY A 304 23.77 -6.31 -42.44
N ASN A 305 24.73 -7.21 -42.62
CA ASN A 305 26.16 -6.98 -42.36
C ASN A 305 26.43 -6.26 -41.01
N THR A 306 25.72 -6.69 -39.96
CA THR A 306 25.77 -6.08 -38.62
C THR A 306 27.15 -6.21 -37.97
N ARG A 307 27.91 -7.25 -38.34
CA ARG A 307 29.28 -7.51 -37.88
C ARG A 307 30.23 -6.35 -38.19
N ASP A 308 30.25 -5.87 -39.44
CA ASP A 308 31.16 -4.80 -39.84
C ASP A 308 30.84 -3.47 -39.14
N ILE A 309 29.57 -3.24 -38.84
CA ILE A 309 29.10 -2.06 -38.10
C ILE A 309 29.54 -2.17 -36.64
N ALA A 310 29.31 -3.31 -36.00
CA ALA A 310 29.73 -3.58 -34.62
C ALA A 310 31.25 -3.48 -34.47
N LEU A 311 32.03 -4.04 -35.41
CA LEU A 311 33.49 -3.98 -35.40
C LEU A 311 34.01 -2.55 -35.52
N ARG A 312 33.44 -1.73 -36.42
CA ARG A 312 33.80 -0.31 -36.55
C ARG A 312 33.52 0.47 -35.26
N ARG A 313 32.40 0.19 -34.58
CA ARG A 313 32.06 0.79 -33.29
C ARG A 313 32.99 0.33 -32.18
N LEU A 314 33.37 -0.94 -32.17
CA LEU A 314 34.35 -1.49 -31.24
C LEU A 314 35.70 -0.78 -31.38
N THR A 315 36.22 -0.63 -32.60
CA THR A 315 37.48 0.09 -32.82
C THR A 315 37.42 1.55 -32.35
N GLN A 316 36.28 2.22 -32.50
CA GLN A 316 36.07 3.58 -31.97
C GLN A 316 36.09 3.58 -30.44
N LEU A 317 35.43 2.60 -29.80
CA LEU A 317 35.42 2.43 -28.36
C LEU A 317 36.83 2.16 -27.82
N GLU A 318 37.59 1.25 -28.44
CA GLU A 318 38.98 0.94 -28.05
C GLU A 318 39.87 2.18 -28.06
N ARG A 319 39.78 3.01 -29.11
CA ARG A 319 40.52 4.29 -29.18
C ARG A 319 40.15 5.23 -28.03
N ARG A 320 38.88 5.25 -27.61
CA ARG A 320 38.41 6.04 -26.46
C ARG A 320 38.96 5.48 -25.14
N LEU A 321 38.91 4.16 -24.94
CA LEU A 321 39.45 3.48 -23.76
C LEU A 321 40.98 3.60 -23.66
N GLN A 322 41.69 3.69 -24.79
CA GLN A 322 43.14 3.95 -24.79
C GLN A 322 43.49 5.37 -24.31
N ARG A 323 42.62 6.34 -24.56
CA ARG A 323 42.83 7.74 -24.13
C ARG A 323 42.43 7.98 -22.67
N ASP A 324 41.43 7.26 -22.18
CA ASP A 324 40.92 7.38 -20.81
C ASP A 324 41.13 6.08 -20.04
N MET A 325 42.22 6.05 -19.25
CA MET A 325 42.62 4.88 -18.48
C MET A 325 41.62 4.55 -17.36
N LYS A 326 40.93 5.55 -16.79
CA LYS A 326 39.91 5.30 -15.75
C LYS A 326 38.69 4.61 -16.34
N LEU A 327 38.20 5.12 -17.48
CA LEU A 327 37.08 4.51 -18.19
C LEU A 327 37.40 3.07 -18.64
N ARG A 328 38.64 2.81 -19.07
CA ARG A 328 39.10 1.47 -19.44
C ARG A 328 38.98 0.48 -18.29
N THR A 329 39.50 0.83 -17.12
CA THR A 329 39.47 -0.06 -15.95
C THR A 329 38.05 -0.41 -15.56
N GLU A 330 37.17 0.58 -15.44
CA GLU A 330 35.76 0.35 -15.10
C GLU A 330 35.02 -0.44 -16.18
N TYR A 331 35.26 -0.13 -17.46
CA TYR A 331 34.63 -0.84 -18.57
C TYR A 331 35.05 -2.32 -18.62
N THR A 332 36.35 -2.61 -18.46
CA THR A 332 36.85 -3.98 -18.44
C THR A 332 36.29 -4.76 -17.25
N LYS A 333 36.16 -4.12 -16.08
CA LYS A 333 35.52 -4.72 -14.90
C LYS A 333 34.07 -5.13 -15.19
N VAL A 334 33.29 -4.26 -15.83
CA VAL A 334 31.91 -4.58 -16.21
C VAL A 334 31.87 -5.77 -17.17
N MET A 335 32.70 -5.79 -18.23
CA MET A 335 32.70 -6.92 -19.18
C MET A 335 33.08 -8.24 -18.50
N GLN A 336 34.03 -8.21 -17.57
CA GLN A 336 34.45 -9.37 -16.80
C GLN A 336 33.33 -9.89 -15.88
N GLU A 337 32.60 -8.98 -15.22
CA GLU A 337 31.46 -9.32 -14.36
C GLU A 337 30.36 -10.07 -15.13
N TYR A 338 30.07 -9.67 -16.38
CA TYR A 338 29.10 -10.39 -17.22
C TYR A 338 29.55 -11.82 -17.56
N ILE A 339 30.86 -12.06 -17.72
CA ILE A 339 31.40 -13.41 -17.95
C ILE A 339 31.31 -14.23 -16.66
N GLU A 340 31.71 -13.66 -15.52
CA GLU A 340 31.69 -14.32 -14.21
C GLU A 340 30.27 -14.69 -13.76
N LEU A 341 29.28 -13.85 -14.09
CA LEU A 341 27.86 -14.10 -13.82
C LEU A 341 27.19 -15.02 -14.86
N ASN A 342 27.93 -15.56 -15.84
CA ASN A 342 27.40 -16.34 -16.97
C ASN A 342 26.29 -15.59 -17.75
N HIS A 343 26.37 -14.26 -17.82
CA HIS A 343 25.50 -13.43 -18.67
C HIS A 343 26.06 -13.28 -20.09
N MET A 344 27.34 -13.59 -20.30
CA MET A 344 28.02 -13.64 -21.60
C MET A 344 28.98 -14.82 -21.62
N GLU A 345 29.09 -15.48 -22.77
CA GLU A 345 30.06 -16.56 -23.02
C GLU A 345 30.82 -16.30 -24.33
N GLU A 346 31.99 -16.93 -24.46
CA GLU A 346 32.72 -16.92 -25.72
C GLU A 346 31.99 -17.80 -26.74
N VAL A 347 31.80 -17.28 -27.95
CA VAL A 347 31.07 -17.99 -29.01
C VAL A 347 31.84 -19.25 -29.40
N PRO A 348 31.23 -20.45 -29.34
CA PRO A 348 31.90 -21.69 -29.72
C PRO A 348 32.34 -21.68 -31.20
N GLU A 349 33.44 -22.35 -31.52
CA GLU A 349 33.97 -22.37 -32.90
C GLU A 349 32.97 -22.95 -33.92
N GLU A 350 32.11 -23.87 -33.47
CA GLU A 350 31.06 -24.49 -34.29
C GLU A 350 29.94 -23.53 -34.71
N GLU A 351 29.81 -22.41 -34.01
CA GLU A 351 28.81 -21.38 -34.29
C GLU A 351 29.38 -20.23 -35.14
N LEU A 352 30.71 -20.21 -35.33
CA LEU A 352 31.36 -19.26 -36.20
C LEU A 352 30.91 -19.47 -37.65
N GLY A 353 30.16 -18.50 -38.17
CA GLY A 353 29.65 -18.51 -39.55
C GLY A 353 28.16 -18.83 -39.68
N LYS A 354 27.46 -19.14 -38.57
CA LYS A 354 25.98 -19.16 -38.58
C LYS A 354 25.42 -17.74 -38.74
N PRO A 355 24.25 -17.57 -39.38
CA PRO A 355 23.57 -16.28 -39.44
C PRO A 355 23.35 -15.72 -38.03
N SER A 356 23.98 -14.59 -37.73
CA SER A 356 24.05 -14.02 -36.38
C SER A 356 23.89 -12.50 -36.43
N VAL A 357 23.30 -11.93 -35.38
CA VAL A 357 23.15 -10.48 -35.22
C VAL A 357 24.24 -9.98 -34.27
N TYR A 358 25.05 -9.04 -34.73
CA TYR A 358 26.12 -8.43 -33.92
C TYR A 358 25.67 -7.08 -33.38
N LEU A 359 25.58 -6.97 -32.05
CA LEU A 359 25.14 -5.74 -31.39
C LEU A 359 26.35 -4.83 -31.05
N PRO A 360 26.40 -3.59 -31.56
CA PRO A 360 27.40 -2.63 -31.10
C PRO A 360 27.12 -2.26 -29.65
N HIS A 361 28.19 -2.14 -28.85
CA HIS A 361 28.09 -1.74 -27.45
C HIS A 361 28.93 -0.49 -27.16
N HIS A 362 28.56 0.26 -26.12
CA HIS A 362 29.31 1.44 -25.70
C HIS A 362 29.17 1.72 -24.19
N ALA A 363 30.16 2.42 -23.65
CA ALA A 363 30.18 2.85 -22.25
C ALA A 363 29.40 4.16 -22.06
N VAL A 364 28.47 4.15 -21.10
CA VAL A 364 27.75 5.34 -20.60
C VAL A 364 28.20 5.61 -19.17
N VAL A 365 28.63 6.84 -18.92
CA VAL A 365 29.08 7.31 -17.61
C VAL A 365 27.97 8.15 -16.99
N LYS A 366 27.57 7.85 -15.75
CA LYS A 366 26.68 8.72 -14.97
C LYS A 366 27.52 9.49 -13.94
N ASP A 367 27.60 10.81 -14.10
CA ASP A 367 28.40 11.69 -13.23
C ASP A 367 27.67 12.10 -11.93
N THR A 368 26.44 11.62 -11.71
CA THR A 368 25.54 12.09 -10.65
C THR A 368 25.52 11.23 -9.38
N SER A 369 26.55 10.42 -9.12
CA SER A 369 26.64 9.54 -7.94
C SER A 369 28.01 9.70 -7.27
N GLU A 370 28.06 9.61 -5.94
CA GLU A 370 29.31 9.62 -5.14
C GLU A 370 30.35 8.58 -5.61
N THR A 371 29.90 7.59 -6.40
CA THR A 371 30.74 6.70 -7.22
C THR A 371 30.34 6.81 -8.70
N THR A 372 31.30 7.06 -9.58
CA THR A 372 31.07 7.17 -11.03
C THR A 372 30.74 5.79 -11.61
N LYS A 373 29.47 5.38 -11.64
CA LYS A 373 29.06 4.06 -12.13
C LYS A 373 29.04 4.04 -13.67
N VAL A 374 29.98 3.30 -14.28
CA VAL A 374 30.00 3.03 -15.72
C VAL A 374 29.02 1.89 -16.03
N ARG A 375 28.20 2.04 -17.07
CA ARG A 375 27.34 0.97 -17.59
C ARG A 375 27.64 0.70 -19.06
N THR A 376 27.56 -0.57 -19.47
CA THR A 376 27.66 -0.98 -20.87
C THR A 376 26.27 -1.08 -21.48
N VAL A 377 26.06 -0.47 -22.65
CA VAL A 377 24.79 -0.51 -23.37
C VAL A 377 24.98 -1.20 -24.70
N PHE A 378 24.22 -2.26 -24.94
CA PHE A 378 24.14 -2.97 -26.22
C PHE A 378 23.02 -2.39 -27.07
N ASN A 379 23.33 -1.92 -28.27
CA ASN A 379 22.37 -1.21 -29.11
C ASN A 379 21.67 -2.15 -30.09
N ALA A 380 20.54 -2.70 -29.64
CA ALA A 380 19.62 -3.52 -30.43
C ALA A 380 18.82 -2.74 -31.50
N SER A 381 18.84 -1.40 -31.47
CA SER A 381 18.22 -0.55 -32.50
C SER A 381 19.16 -0.18 -33.65
N SER A 382 20.39 -0.69 -33.64
CA SER A 382 21.35 -0.43 -34.73
C SER A 382 20.88 -1.13 -36.00
N MET A 383 20.48 -0.35 -37.01
CA MET A 383 20.09 -0.88 -38.31
C MET A 383 21.29 -1.48 -39.06
N GLY A 384 21.05 -2.59 -39.76
CA GLY A 384 21.97 -3.16 -40.73
C GLY A 384 22.00 -2.39 -42.06
N SER A 385 22.81 -2.86 -43.01
CA SER A 385 22.85 -2.35 -44.39
C SER A 385 21.53 -2.52 -45.15
N ASN A 386 20.65 -3.39 -44.66
CA ASN A 386 19.29 -3.59 -45.16
C ASN A 386 18.24 -2.69 -44.49
N ASN A 387 18.65 -1.73 -43.63
CA ASN A 387 17.77 -0.84 -42.87
C ASN A 387 16.81 -1.56 -41.91
N VAL A 388 17.18 -2.74 -41.40
CA VAL A 388 16.41 -3.50 -40.41
C VAL A 388 17.23 -3.64 -39.12
N SER A 389 16.60 -3.45 -37.96
CA SER A 389 17.19 -3.74 -36.64
C SER A 389 16.48 -4.91 -35.96
N ILE A 390 17.12 -5.54 -34.98
CA ILE A 390 16.51 -6.66 -34.23
C ILE A 390 15.25 -6.20 -33.47
N ASN A 391 15.21 -4.95 -33.01
CA ASN A 391 14.02 -4.39 -32.35
C ASN A 391 12.83 -4.26 -33.31
N ASP A 392 13.06 -4.01 -34.61
CA ASP A 392 11.98 -3.90 -35.60
C ASP A 392 11.33 -5.25 -35.90
N GLU A 393 12.06 -6.34 -35.69
CA GLU A 393 11.65 -7.72 -35.94
C GLU A 393 10.99 -8.39 -34.73
N LEU A 394 11.07 -7.78 -33.56
CA LEU A 394 10.40 -8.26 -32.35
C LEU A 394 8.97 -7.71 -32.28
N LEU A 395 8.04 -8.57 -31.86
CA LEU A 395 6.67 -8.17 -31.53
C LEU A 395 6.69 -7.29 -30.28
N VAL A 396 5.90 -6.22 -30.32
CA VAL A 396 5.72 -5.36 -29.16
C VAL A 396 4.60 -5.96 -28.34
N ALA A 397 4.94 -6.52 -27.18
CA ALA A 397 3.94 -6.95 -26.22
C ALA A 397 3.13 -5.74 -25.74
N HIS A 398 1.85 -5.96 -25.43
CA HIS A 398 1.07 -4.98 -24.70
C HIS A 398 1.81 -4.63 -23.41
N ASN A 399 2.15 -3.36 -23.22
CA ASN A 399 2.58 -2.82 -21.92
C ASN A 399 1.38 -2.82 -20.97
N CYS A 400 0.96 -4.00 -20.57
CA CYS A 400 0.33 -4.15 -19.29
C CYS A 400 1.49 -3.85 -18.33
N LYS A 401 1.38 -2.80 -17.53
CA LYS A 401 2.28 -2.64 -16.39
C LYS A 401 1.99 -3.86 -15.51
N LYS A 402 2.70 -4.96 -15.75
CA LYS A 402 2.34 -6.28 -15.25
C LYS A 402 3.39 -6.75 -14.25
N THR A 403 2.84 -7.28 -13.17
CA THR A 403 3.26 -8.46 -12.40
C THR A 403 4.61 -8.42 -11.70
#